data_AF-A0A7X3RDJ4-F1
#
_entry.id   AF-A0A7X3RDJ4-F1
#
_cell.length_a   1.000
_cell.length_b   1.000
_cell.length_c   1.000
_cell.angle_alpha   90.00
_cell.angle_beta   90.00
_cell.angle_gamma   90.00
#
_symmetry.space_group_name_H-M   'P 1'
#
loop_
_entity.id
_entity.type
_entity.pdbx_description
1 polymer ?
#
loop_
_entity_poly.entity_id
_entity_poly.type
_entity_poly.pdbx_seq_one_letter_code
_entity_poly.pdbx_strand_id
1 'polypeptide(L)'
;MIAHLKGREKALEAFGWTGREAEWVALACLHSGVFTRDQLSDWLGIHHRSARRFIRDMSDRRLASRDRLAGRRVCRIYARAVYRALGAEDIRHRRIASVPVLLRRLLSLDYVMGQTGQAWLPTEPEKVGAFEALGIERALLPVRVYRGGGGNTRRHFPLKLPVALDAGGAVFVYADPGHDTATGLHAWGRAHRELWAALRDRGRPVEAVAVVLGDGEFGRAEKVLANWTSPARPTGRSTASATGREIRREIDRIEQGIRSRDESVIGEHGSLRGCLTRLAELRATLPNAPSEAMIDGFTVWRSSRLSGDVF
;
A
#
# COMPACT_ATOMS: atom_id res chain seq x y z
N MET A 1 -16.62 5.85 -16.54
CA MET A 1 -16.44 4.43 -16.21
C MET A 1 -14.94 4.17 -16.06
N ILE A 2 -14.50 3.56 -14.95
CA ILE A 2 -13.09 3.24 -14.73
C ILE A 2 -12.75 1.94 -15.49
N ALA A 3 -11.64 1.94 -16.24
CA ALA A 3 -11.30 0.87 -17.19
C ALA A 3 -11.36 -0.55 -16.59
N HIS A 4 -10.75 -0.76 -15.42
CA HIS A 4 -10.68 -2.09 -14.78
C HIS A 4 -12.01 -2.59 -14.20
N LEU A 5 -13.02 -1.73 -14.09
CA LEU A 5 -14.35 -2.13 -13.64
C LEU A 5 -15.21 -2.65 -14.79
N LYS A 6 -14.92 -2.24 -16.03
CA LYS A 6 -15.73 -2.54 -17.22
C LYS A 6 -16.02 -4.03 -17.34
N GLY A 7 -17.31 -4.38 -17.37
CA GLY A 7 -17.83 -5.74 -17.43
C GLY A 7 -18.01 -6.41 -16.07
N ARG A 8 -17.30 -6.00 -15.01
CA ARG A 8 -17.47 -6.55 -13.66
C ARG A 8 -18.71 -6.00 -12.97
N GLU A 9 -19.08 -4.76 -13.27
CA GLU A 9 -20.29 -4.13 -12.74
C GLU A 9 -21.55 -4.92 -13.13
N LYS A 10 -21.58 -5.52 -14.33
CA LYS A 10 -22.72 -6.32 -14.78
C LYS A 10 -22.97 -7.56 -13.92
N ALA A 11 -21.92 -8.16 -13.38
CA ALA A 11 -22.05 -9.31 -12.48
C ALA A 11 -22.79 -8.95 -11.17
N LEU A 12 -22.91 -7.65 -10.85
CA LEU A 12 -23.58 -7.16 -9.66
C LEU A 12 -25.09 -6.94 -9.84
N GLU A 13 -25.62 -7.07 -11.05
CA GLU A 13 -27.06 -6.96 -11.33
C GLU A 13 -27.85 -8.07 -10.62
N ALA A 14 -27.26 -9.24 -10.41
CA ALA A 14 -27.83 -10.33 -9.61
C ALA A 14 -28.06 -9.93 -8.13
N PHE A 15 -27.41 -8.85 -7.67
CA PHE A 15 -27.61 -8.25 -6.35
C PHE A 15 -28.46 -6.96 -6.44
N GLY A 16 -29.09 -6.68 -7.57
CA GLY A 16 -29.98 -5.53 -7.74
C GLY A 16 -29.27 -4.18 -7.88
N TRP A 17 -27.94 -4.16 -8.03
CA TRP A 17 -27.21 -2.93 -8.34
C TRP A 17 -27.00 -2.83 -9.85
N THR A 18 -27.29 -1.66 -10.41
CA THR A 18 -27.13 -1.39 -11.85
C THR A 18 -26.35 -0.09 -12.07
N GLY A 19 -25.77 0.07 -13.27
CA GLY A 19 -25.08 1.31 -13.68
C GLY A 19 -24.04 1.79 -12.66
N ARG A 20 -24.14 3.05 -12.23
CA ARG A 20 -23.17 3.67 -11.31
C ARG A 20 -23.14 3.05 -9.91
N GLU A 21 -24.24 2.47 -9.45
CA GLU A 21 -24.29 1.76 -8.16
C GLU A 21 -23.47 0.47 -8.22
N ALA A 22 -23.58 -0.26 -9.33
CA ALA A 22 -22.76 -1.45 -9.57
C ALA A 22 -21.28 -1.07 -9.70
N GLU A 23 -20.96 0.01 -10.44
CA GLU A 23 -19.59 0.54 -10.51
C GLU A 23 -19.04 0.88 -9.12
N TRP A 24 -19.85 1.53 -8.26
CA TRP A 24 -19.47 1.86 -6.90
C TRP A 24 -19.15 0.62 -6.06
N VAL A 25 -20.06 -0.36 -6.05
CA VAL A 25 -19.88 -1.57 -5.25
C VAL A 25 -18.66 -2.36 -5.72
N ALA A 26 -18.44 -2.45 -7.03
CA ALA A 26 -17.26 -3.07 -7.61
C ALA A 26 -15.99 -2.34 -7.15
N LEU A 27 -15.95 -1.01 -7.29
CA LEU A 27 -14.83 -0.17 -6.86
C LEU A 27 -14.51 -0.36 -5.37
N ALA A 28 -15.52 -0.24 -4.52
CA ALA A 28 -15.38 -0.36 -3.08
C ALA A 28 -14.86 -1.76 -2.70
N CYS A 29 -15.42 -2.84 -3.25
CA CYS A 29 -14.98 -4.21 -2.97
C CYS A 29 -13.51 -4.45 -3.39
N LEU A 30 -13.16 -4.00 -4.58
CA LEU A 30 -11.86 -4.26 -5.19
C LEU A 30 -10.73 -3.49 -4.49
N HIS A 31 -10.98 -2.26 -4.04
CA HIS A 31 -9.92 -1.41 -3.48
C HIS A 31 -9.91 -1.27 -1.96
N SER A 32 -11.01 -1.60 -1.26
CA SER A 32 -11.07 -1.35 0.19
C SER A 32 -11.91 -2.36 0.98
N GLY A 33 -13.07 -2.75 0.48
CA GLY A 33 -14.12 -3.48 1.19
C GLY A 33 -14.82 -2.67 2.29
N VAL A 34 -14.42 -1.41 2.50
CA VAL A 34 -15.02 -0.47 3.44
C VAL A 34 -15.11 0.91 2.80
N PHE A 35 -16.14 1.67 3.10
CA PHE A 35 -16.30 3.03 2.58
C PHE A 35 -17.07 3.93 3.55
N THR A 36 -16.90 5.24 3.42
CA THR A 36 -17.72 6.21 4.15
C THR A 36 -18.96 6.60 3.35
N ARG A 37 -20.00 7.08 4.05
CA ARG A 37 -21.18 7.64 3.38
C ARG A 37 -20.80 8.78 2.43
N ASP A 38 -19.82 9.59 2.80
CA ASP A 38 -19.45 10.78 2.03
C ASP A 38 -18.73 10.37 0.74
N GLN A 39 -17.88 9.34 0.76
CA GLN A 39 -17.33 8.75 -0.46
C GLN A 39 -18.42 8.20 -1.40
N LEU A 40 -19.43 7.51 -0.85
CA LEU A 40 -20.58 7.03 -1.63
C LEU A 40 -21.40 8.19 -2.23
N SER A 41 -21.70 9.19 -1.42
CA SER A 41 -22.46 10.38 -1.84
C SER A 41 -21.76 11.11 -2.96
N ASP A 42 -20.45 11.34 -2.81
CA ASP A 42 -19.62 12.04 -3.79
C ASP A 42 -19.52 11.24 -5.08
N TRP A 43 -19.30 9.92 -5.00
CA TRP A 43 -19.23 9.06 -6.17
C TRP A 43 -20.54 9.10 -6.96
N LEU A 44 -21.67 8.83 -6.31
CA LEU A 44 -22.96 8.73 -7.01
C LEU A 44 -23.59 10.10 -7.32
N GLY A 45 -23.07 11.19 -6.75
CA GLY A 45 -23.71 12.51 -6.85
C GLY A 45 -25.06 12.57 -6.14
N ILE A 46 -25.21 11.84 -5.03
CA ILE A 46 -26.49 11.70 -4.31
C ILE A 46 -26.45 12.33 -2.92
N HIS A 47 -27.59 12.89 -2.53
CA HIS A 47 -27.77 13.44 -1.20
C HIS A 47 -27.55 12.39 -0.10
N HIS A 48 -27.06 12.81 1.07
CA HIS A 48 -26.73 11.93 2.19
C HIS A 48 -27.88 11.01 2.64
N ARG A 49 -29.14 11.46 2.49
CA ARG A 49 -30.33 10.63 2.82
C ARG A 49 -30.43 9.40 1.91
N SER A 50 -30.16 9.56 0.61
CA SER A 50 -30.16 8.48 -0.37
C SER A 50 -29.00 7.52 -0.12
N ALA A 51 -27.80 8.06 0.16
CA ALA A 51 -26.64 7.25 0.54
C ALA A 51 -26.90 6.42 1.82
N ARG A 52 -27.58 7.00 2.83
CA ARG A 52 -28.00 6.25 4.04
C ARG A 52 -28.99 5.13 3.71
N ARG A 53 -29.94 5.36 2.79
CA ARG A 53 -30.91 4.33 2.35
C ARG A 53 -30.18 3.19 1.65
N PHE A 54 -29.25 3.50 0.75
CA PHE A 54 -28.41 2.53 0.06
C PHE A 54 -27.64 1.65 1.06
N ILE A 55 -26.91 2.26 1.99
CA ILE A 55 -26.15 1.53 3.02
C ILE A 55 -27.06 0.65 3.90
N ARG A 56 -28.25 1.15 4.24
CA ARG A 56 -29.24 0.38 5.01
C ARG A 56 -29.74 -0.82 4.22
N ASP A 57 -30.11 -0.66 2.96
CA ASP A 57 -30.52 -1.78 2.08
C ASP A 57 -29.44 -2.87 2.01
N MET A 58 -28.18 -2.49 1.77
CA MET A 58 -27.06 -3.45 1.78
C MET A 58 -26.94 -4.20 3.12
N SER A 59 -27.22 -3.52 4.23
CA SER A 59 -27.12 -4.10 5.58
C SER A 59 -28.29 -5.04 5.87
N ASP A 60 -29.50 -4.63 5.53
CA ASP A 60 -30.73 -5.41 5.75
C ASP A 60 -30.69 -6.72 4.93
N ARG A 61 -30.06 -6.68 3.75
CA ARG A 61 -29.80 -7.83 2.88
C ARG A 61 -28.58 -8.67 3.29
N ARG A 62 -27.94 -8.34 4.43
CA ARG A 62 -26.74 -9.03 4.96
C ARG A 62 -25.56 -9.06 3.99
N LEU A 63 -25.44 -8.03 3.16
CA LEU A 63 -24.32 -7.86 2.22
C LEU A 63 -23.18 -7.03 2.82
N ALA A 64 -23.53 -6.13 3.74
CA ALA A 64 -22.61 -5.23 4.42
C ALA A 64 -22.95 -5.04 5.91
N SER A 65 -22.01 -4.49 6.69
CA SER A 65 -22.22 -4.05 8.07
C SER A 65 -22.01 -2.54 8.19
N ARG A 66 -22.70 -1.92 9.14
CA ARG A 66 -22.50 -0.53 9.54
C ARG A 66 -21.63 -0.53 10.79
N ASP A 67 -20.42 0.00 10.68
CA ASP A 67 -19.43 0.00 11.75
C ASP A 67 -19.01 1.43 12.13
N ARG A 68 -18.32 1.57 13.25
CA ARG A 68 -17.62 2.81 13.65
C ARG A 68 -16.12 2.56 13.69
N LEU A 69 -15.36 3.44 13.03
CA LEU A 69 -13.92 3.34 12.88
C LEU A 69 -13.30 4.69 13.24
N ALA A 70 -12.58 4.75 14.38
CA ALA A 70 -11.97 6.00 14.88
C ALA A 70 -12.95 7.19 14.82
N GLY A 71 -14.12 7.05 15.46
CA GLY A 71 -15.19 8.05 15.46
C GLY A 71 -16.02 8.15 14.16
N ARG A 72 -15.55 7.61 13.04
CA ARG A 72 -16.22 7.71 11.73
C ARG A 72 -17.22 6.58 11.51
N ARG A 73 -18.35 6.87 10.85
CA ARG A 73 -19.30 5.85 10.40
C ARG A 73 -18.87 5.28 9.06
N VAL A 74 -18.74 3.96 8.99
CA VAL A 74 -18.29 3.25 7.79
C VAL A 74 -19.26 2.12 7.43
N CYS A 75 -19.32 1.79 6.14
CA CYS A 75 -20.01 0.61 5.62
C CYS A 75 -18.97 -0.40 5.16
N ARG A 76 -19.00 -1.63 5.67
CA ARG A 76 -18.07 -2.69 5.30
C ARG A 76 -18.80 -3.81 4.56
N ILE A 77 -18.41 -4.04 3.31
CA ILE A 77 -18.98 -5.09 2.47
C ILE A 77 -18.26 -6.41 2.79
N TYR A 78 -18.98 -7.40 3.29
CA TYR A 78 -18.40 -8.67 3.72
C TYR A 78 -18.93 -9.90 2.98
N ALA A 79 -20.06 -9.79 2.27
CA ALA A 79 -20.69 -10.94 1.64
C ALA A 79 -19.81 -11.55 0.55
N ARG A 80 -19.38 -12.80 0.78
CA ARG A 80 -18.50 -13.57 -0.11
C ARG A 80 -19.05 -13.67 -1.53
N ALA A 81 -20.37 -13.76 -1.69
CA ALA A 81 -21.04 -13.85 -3.00
C ALA A 81 -20.76 -12.62 -3.89
N VAL A 82 -20.74 -11.41 -3.31
CA VAL A 82 -20.45 -10.17 -4.05
C VAL A 82 -19.01 -10.19 -4.58
N TYR A 83 -18.06 -10.59 -3.74
CA TYR A 83 -16.65 -10.71 -4.14
C TYR A 83 -16.45 -11.81 -5.19
N ARG A 84 -17.16 -12.93 -5.07
CA ARG A 84 -17.13 -14.02 -6.07
C ARG A 84 -17.61 -13.54 -7.44
N ALA A 85 -18.72 -12.81 -7.48
CA ALA A 85 -19.24 -12.26 -8.74
C ALA A 85 -18.23 -11.33 -9.43
N LEU A 86 -17.39 -10.65 -8.65
CA LEU A 86 -16.31 -9.79 -9.15
C LEU A 86 -15.00 -10.53 -9.50
N GLY A 87 -14.97 -11.86 -9.44
CA GLY A 87 -13.74 -12.65 -9.61
C GLY A 87 -12.71 -12.44 -8.49
N ALA A 88 -13.14 -11.88 -7.36
CA ALA A 88 -12.30 -11.36 -6.28
C ALA A 88 -12.58 -12.09 -4.94
N GLU A 89 -13.09 -13.32 -5.00
CA GLU A 89 -13.57 -14.07 -3.84
C GLU A 89 -12.53 -14.16 -2.71
N ASP A 90 -11.24 -14.27 -3.05
CA ASP A 90 -10.15 -14.39 -2.09
C ASP A 90 -9.54 -13.07 -1.63
N ILE A 91 -10.03 -11.94 -2.12
CA ILE A 91 -9.62 -10.63 -1.60
C ILE A 91 -10.03 -10.50 -0.13
N ARG A 92 -9.03 -10.34 0.74
CA ARG A 92 -9.17 -10.10 2.19
C ARG A 92 -9.91 -8.81 2.58
N HIS A 93 -10.36 -8.00 1.65
CA HIS A 93 -11.14 -6.78 1.89
C HIS A 93 -12.46 -7.10 2.61
N ARG A 94 -13.07 -8.25 2.29
CA ARG A 94 -14.28 -8.75 2.97
C ARG A 94 -14.09 -9.14 4.46
N ARG A 95 -12.85 -9.44 4.87
CA ARG A 95 -12.55 -9.97 6.20
C ARG A 95 -12.38 -8.85 7.22
N ILE A 96 -12.68 -9.16 8.48
CA ILE A 96 -12.40 -8.28 9.63
C ILE A 96 -10.90 -7.93 9.64
N ALA A 97 -10.60 -6.69 9.94
CA ALA A 97 -9.24 -6.16 10.00
C ALA A 97 -9.12 -5.13 11.12
N SER A 98 -7.89 -4.84 11.54
CA SER A 98 -7.61 -3.82 12.55
C SER A 98 -7.96 -2.42 12.05
N VAL A 99 -8.16 -1.50 13.00
CA VAL A 99 -8.49 -0.09 12.72
C VAL A 99 -7.51 0.56 11.73
N PRO A 100 -6.17 0.46 11.90
CA PRO A 100 -5.23 1.06 10.96
C PRO A 100 -5.33 0.48 9.54
N VAL A 101 -5.62 -0.82 9.41
CA VAL A 101 -5.79 -1.47 8.10
C VAL A 101 -7.04 -0.95 7.39
N LEU A 102 -8.14 -0.76 8.12
CA LEU A 102 -9.38 -0.20 7.56
C LEU A 102 -9.21 1.28 7.17
N LEU A 103 -8.51 2.08 7.98
CA LEU A 103 -8.21 3.49 7.63
C LEU A 103 -7.33 3.59 6.38
N ARG A 104 -6.29 2.76 6.26
CA ARG A 104 -5.47 2.65 5.04
C ARG A 104 -6.30 2.32 3.79
N ARG A 105 -7.26 1.39 3.92
CA ARG A 105 -8.16 1.00 2.83
C ARG A 105 -9.09 2.15 2.42
N LEU A 106 -9.63 2.89 3.38
CA LEU A 106 -10.42 4.09 3.10
C LEU A 106 -9.62 5.15 2.34
N LEU A 107 -8.38 5.38 2.76
CA LEU A 107 -7.45 6.30 2.09
C LEU A 107 -7.13 5.87 0.66
N SER A 108 -6.83 4.58 0.48
CA SER A 108 -6.57 3.99 -0.84
C SER A 108 -7.79 4.17 -1.76
N LEU A 109 -8.99 3.89 -1.26
CA LEU A 109 -10.23 4.09 -2.01
C LEU A 109 -10.41 5.55 -2.40
N ASP A 110 -10.18 6.49 -1.48
CA ASP A 110 -10.37 7.92 -1.75
C ASP A 110 -9.43 8.42 -2.86
N TYR A 111 -8.18 7.97 -2.85
CA TYR A 111 -7.23 8.28 -3.92
C TYR A 111 -7.64 7.68 -5.26
N VAL A 112 -8.01 6.39 -5.30
CA VAL A 112 -8.44 5.70 -6.53
C VAL A 112 -9.69 6.36 -7.12
N MET A 113 -10.64 6.80 -6.28
CA MET A 113 -11.82 7.55 -6.72
C MET A 113 -11.44 8.87 -7.42
N GLY A 114 -10.36 9.53 -6.98
CA GLY A 114 -9.85 10.74 -7.62
C GLY A 114 -9.11 10.50 -8.94
N GLN A 115 -8.69 9.26 -9.21
CA GLN A 115 -7.83 8.90 -10.33
C GLN A 115 -8.50 7.88 -11.26
N THR A 116 -9.63 8.29 -11.86
CA THR A 116 -10.48 7.39 -12.66
C THR A 116 -9.89 7.01 -14.02
N GLY A 117 -8.90 7.77 -14.53
CA GLY A 117 -8.22 7.50 -15.80
C GLY A 117 -7.14 6.41 -15.73
N GLN A 118 -6.76 5.98 -14.52
CA GLN A 118 -5.68 5.04 -14.31
C GLN A 118 -6.12 3.57 -14.51
N ALA A 119 -5.25 2.76 -15.12
CA ALA A 119 -5.46 1.33 -15.32
C ALA A 119 -5.09 0.53 -14.06
N TRP A 120 -5.94 0.62 -13.03
CA TRP A 120 -5.70 -0.07 -11.76
C TRP A 120 -5.74 -1.60 -11.86
N LEU A 121 -4.87 -2.25 -11.09
CA LEU A 121 -4.76 -3.70 -10.92
C LEU A 121 -5.21 -4.07 -9.49
N PRO A 122 -6.51 -4.26 -9.23
CA PRO A 122 -7.03 -4.41 -7.86
C PRO A 122 -6.66 -5.74 -7.18
N THR A 123 -6.47 -6.81 -7.93
CA THR A 123 -6.22 -8.16 -7.37
C THR A 123 -4.73 -8.52 -7.42
N GLU A 124 -4.32 -9.47 -6.58
CA GLU A 124 -2.95 -10.03 -6.65
C GLU A 124 -2.68 -10.72 -7.99
N PRO A 125 -3.58 -11.58 -8.54
CA PRO A 125 -3.38 -12.18 -9.86
C PRO A 125 -3.24 -11.16 -10.99
N GLU A 126 -4.00 -10.07 -10.98
CA GLU A 126 -3.86 -9.02 -12.01
C GLU A 126 -2.53 -8.30 -11.91
N LYS A 127 -2.07 -7.97 -10.68
CA LYS A 127 -0.74 -7.38 -10.49
C LYS A 127 0.35 -8.30 -11.01
N VAL A 128 0.34 -9.55 -10.56
CA VAL A 128 1.34 -10.54 -10.97
C VAL A 128 1.31 -10.75 -12.48
N GLY A 129 0.14 -11.03 -13.06
CA GLY A 129 0.00 -11.28 -14.49
C GLY A 129 0.39 -10.09 -15.36
N ALA A 130 0.08 -8.85 -14.93
CA ALA A 130 0.44 -7.66 -15.68
C ALA A 130 1.96 -7.43 -15.71
N PHE A 131 2.68 -7.70 -14.62
CA PHE A 131 4.14 -7.60 -14.61
C PHE A 131 4.82 -8.79 -15.31
N GLU A 132 4.28 -10.01 -15.18
CA GLU A 132 4.76 -11.18 -15.93
C GLU A 132 4.59 -10.99 -17.45
N ALA A 133 3.51 -10.34 -17.89
CA ALA A 133 3.29 -9.99 -19.30
C ALA A 133 4.34 -8.98 -19.85
N LEU A 134 5.02 -8.23 -18.98
CA LEU A 134 6.18 -7.40 -19.33
C LEU A 134 7.50 -8.18 -19.27
N GLY A 135 7.46 -9.49 -19.05
CA GLY A 135 8.63 -10.35 -18.87
C GLY A 135 9.37 -10.09 -17.56
N ILE A 136 8.69 -9.57 -16.53
CA ILE A 136 9.28 -9.38 -15.19
C ILE A 136 9.08 -10.66 -14.39
N GLU A 137 10.19 -11.22 -13.90
CA GLU A 137 10.14 -12.44 -13.10
C GLU A 137 9.42 -12.23 -11.76
N ARG A 138 8.62 -13.23 -11.39
CA ARG A 138 7.85 -13.22 -10.14
C ARG A 138 8.71 -13.06 -8.88
N ALA A 139 9.98 -13.42 -8.94
CA ALA A 139 10.94 -13.25 -7.85
C ALA A 139 11.23 -11.77 -7.52
N LEU A 140 11.09 -10.88 -8.50
CA LEU A 140 11.33 -9.43 -8.35
C LEU A 140 10.11 -8.70 -7.77
N LEU A 141 8.96 -9.37 -7.67
CA LEU A 141 7.73 -8.79 -7.16
C LEU A 141 7.75 -8.72 -5.62
N PRO A 142 7.23 -7.64 -5.01
CA PRO A 142 7.13 -7.51 -3.55
C PRO A 142 6.43 -8.72 -2.95
N VAL A 143 7.11 -9.45 -2.06
CA VAL A 143 6.61 -10.71 -1.50
C VAL A 143 6.69 -10.72 0.02
N ARG A 144 5.71 -11.35 0.66
CA ARG A 144 5.79 -11.75 2.07
C ARG A 144 5.48 -13.23 2.23
N VAL A 145 6.33 -13.92 2.99
CA VAL A 145 6.15 -15.32 3.34
C VAL A 145 5.52 -15.41 4.73
N TYR A 146 4.38 -16.08 4.81
CA TYR A 146 3.70 -16.38 6.06
C TYR A 146 3.99 -17.82 6.43
N ARG A 147 4.64 -18.03 7.58
CA ARG A 147 4.89 -19.36 8.14
C ARG A 147 3.71 -19.74 9.03
N GLY A 148 3.15 -20.93 8.83
CA GLY A 148 2.07 -21.48 9.66
C GLY A 148 2.15 -23.00 9.72
N GLY A 149 1.27 -23.62 10.53
CA GLY A 149 1.30 -25.07 10.78
C GLY A 149 1.11 -25.96 9.54
N GLY A 150 0.56 -25.43 8.45
CA GLY A 150 0.40 -26.12 7.16
C GLY A 150 1.45 -25.76 6.10
N GLY A 151 2.54 -25.10 6.47
CA GLY A 151 3.63 -24.69 5.57
C GLY A 151 3.67 -23.19 5.26
N ASN A 152 4.54 -22.84 4.30
CA ASN A 152 4.83 -21.45 3.94
C ASN A 152 3.89 -20.96 2.84
N THR A 153 3.06 -19.94 3.12
CA THR A 153 2.27 -19.25 2.10
C THR A 153 3.00 -18.00 1.62
N ARG A 154 3.36 -17.94 0.33
CA ARG A 154 3.89 -16.73 -0.32
C ARG A 154 2.73 -15.86 -0.84
N ARG A 155 2.81 -14.55 -0.63
CA ARG A 155 1.85 -13.58 -1.17
C ARG A 155 2.58 -12.41 -1.78
N HIS A 156 2.20 -12.07 -3.01
CA HIS A 156 2.70 -10.88 -3.67
C HIS A 156 1.85 -9.66 -3.32
N PHE A 157 2.46 -8.49 -3.30
CA PHE A 157 1.81 -7.22 -2.93
C PHE A 157 0.99 -7.34 -1.62
N PRO A 158 1.62 -7.76 -0.50
CA PRO A 158 0.92 -8.19 0.71
C PRO A 158 0.08 -7.10 1.38
N LEU A 159 0.42 -5.82 1.15
CA LEU A 159 -0.33 -4.67 1.66
C LEU A 159 -1.60 -4.35 0.86
N LYS A 160 -1.74 -4.94 -0.34
CA LYS A 160 -2.89 -4.75 -1.26
C LYS A 160 -3.15 -3.30 -1.66
N LEU A 161 -2.13 -2.47 -1.56
CA LEU A 161 -2.20 -1.07 -1.94
C LEU A 161 -2.41 -0.91 -3.45
N PRO A 162 -3.05 0.18 -3.91
CA PRO A 162 -3.31 0.40 -5.34
C PRO A 162 -2.02 0.39 -6.17
N VAL A 163 -2.10 -0.27 -7.32
CA VAL A 163 -1.07 -0.26 -8.37
C VAL A 163 -1.78 -0.07 -9.69
N ALA A 164 -1.33 0.89 -10.49
CA ALA A 164 -1.77 1.04 -11.88
C ALA A 164 -0.59 0.76 -12.81
N LEU A 165 -0.91 0.21 -13.98
CA LEU A 165 0.07 -0.07 -15.02
C LEU A 165 -0.60 0.08 -16.38
N ASP A 166 -0.01 0.91 -17.23
CA ASP A 166 -0.42 1.07 -18.62
C ASP A 166 0.81 1.30 -19.53
N ALA A 167 0.57 1.77 -20.76
CA ALA A 167 1.64 2.07 -21.70
C ALA A 167 2.54 3.22 -21.23
N GLY A 168 1.99 4.16 -20.45
CA GLY A 168 2.67 5.35 -19.95
C GLY A 168 3.54 5.10 -18.73
N GLY A 169 3.31 4.03 -17.96
CA GLY A 169 4.17 3.67 -16.83
C GLY A 169 3.45 2.91 -15.73
N ALA A 170 4.10 2.83 -14.57
CA ALA A 170 3.56 2.19 -13.38
C ALA A 170 3.40 3.20 -12.24
N VAL A 171 2.22 3.24 -11.63
CA VAL A 171 1.94 4.07 -10.45
C VAL A 171 1.76 3.16 -9.23
N PHE A 172 2.53 3.41 -8.18
CA PHE A 172 2.49 2.66 -6.93
C PHE A 172 2.04 3.56 -5.79
N VAL A 173 0.93 3.21 -5.14
CA VAL A 173 0.36 4.02 -4.07
C VAL A 173 0.74 3.46 -2.71
N TYR A 174 1.23 4.29 -1.80
CA TYR A 174 1.41 3.97 -0.39
C TYR A 174 0.45 4.80 0.45
N ALA A 175 -0.55 4.15 1.04
CA ALA A 175 -1.52 4.81 1.92
C ALA A 175 -1.17 4.55 3.40
N ASP A 176 -1.07 5.62 4.18
CA ASP A 176 -0.80 5.57 5.61
C ASP A 176 -1.70 6.56 6.39
N PRO A 177 -2.49 6.08 7.35
CA PRO A 177 -3.30 6.94 8.18
C PRO A 177 -2.53 7.71 9.27
N GLY A 178 -1.19 7.60 9.34
CA GLY A 178 -0.35 8.53 10.11
C GLY A 178 0.19 7.99 11.43
N HIS A 179 0.60 6.72 11.46
CA HIS A 179 1.21 6.13 12.67
C HIS A 179 2.75 6.13 12.60
N ASP A 180 3.32 5.90 11.41
CA ASP A 180 4.77 5.87 11.17
C ASP A 180 5.06 5.95 9.65
N THR A 181 4.59 7.02 8.99
CA THR A 181 4.62 7.11 7.52
C THR A 181 6.02 6.98 6.97
N ALA A 182 7.02 7.61 7.59
CA ALA A 182 8.39 7.56 7.10
C ALA A 182 8.97 6.13 7.12
N THR A 183 8.88 5.44 8.26
CA THR A 183 9.42 4.07 8.39
C THR A 183 8.66 3.09 7.51
N GLY A 184 7.33 3.20 7.49
CA GLY A 184 6.46 2.36 6.67
C GLY A 184 6.72 2.54 5.18
N LEU A 185 6.86 3.79 4.73
CA LEU A 185 7.18 4.13 3.34
C LEU A 185 8.57 3.64 2.94
N HIS A 186 9.59 3.79 3.81
CA HIS A 186 10.91 3.20 3.57
C HIS A 186 10.88 1.67 3.44
N ALA A 187 10.19 0.98 4.35
CA ALA A 187 10.04 -0.47 4.29
C ALA A 187 9.31 -0.92 3.02
N TRP A 188 8.28 -0.18 2.63
CA TRP A 188 7.53 -0.41 1.41
C TRP A 188 8.39 -0.20 0.16
N GLY A 189 9.11 0.93 0.05
CA GLY A 189 10.01 1.20 -1.07
C GLY A 189 11.10 0.15 -1.22
N ARG A 190 11.74 -0.27 -0.11
CA ARG A 190 12.70 -1.38 -0.13
C ARG A 190 12.11 -2.67 -0.69
N ALA A 191 10.86 -2.98 -0.36
CA ALA A 191 10.18 -4.17 -0.86
C ALA A 191 9.81 -4.10 -2.36
N HIS A 192 9.83 -2.90 -2.97
CA HIS A 192 9.49 -2.70 -4.39
C HIS A 192 10.69 -2.38 -5.28
N ARG A 193 11.88 -2.17 -4.70
CA ARG A 193 13.07 -1.71 -5.44
C ARG A 193 13.42 -2.57 -6.66
N GLU A 194 13.30 -3.89 -6.54
CA GLU A 194 13.70 -4.83 -7.59
C GLU A 194 12.71 -4.79 -8.77
N LEU A 195 11.43 -4.69 -8.46
CA LEU A 195 10.38 -4.41 -9.45
C LEU A 195 10.59 -3.06 -10.14
N TRP A 196 10.88 -2.00 -9.39
CA TRP A 196 11.09 -0.66 -9.96
C TRP A 196 12.34 -0.57 -10.85
N ALA A 197 13.41 -1.27 -10.49
CA ALA A 197 14.57 -1.42 -11.38
C ALA A 197 14.18 -2.15 -12.67
N ALA A 198 13.51 -3.30 -12.56
CA ALA A 198 13.11 -4.09 -13.73
C ALA A 198 12.15 -3.37 -14.68
N LEU A 199 11.28 -2.49 -14.15
CA LEU A 199 10.40 -1.64 -14.95
C LEU A 199 11.20 -0.59 -15.74
N ARG A 200 12.14 0.10 -15.08
CA ARG A 200 12.97 1.12 -15.72
C ARG A 200 13.93 0.55 -16.76
N ASP A 201 14.49 -0.64 -16.50
CA ASP A 201 15.30 -1.37 -17.50
C ASP A 201 14.51 -1.68 -18.77
N ARG A 202 13.17 -1.69 -18.68
CA ARG A 202 12.23 -1.89 -19.79
C ARG A 202 11.63 -0.58 -20.30
N GLY A 203 12.18 0.57 -19.92
CA GLY A 203 11.70 1.89 -20.32
C GLY A 203 10.31 2.24 -19.77
N ARG A 204 9.87 1.61 -18.68
CA ARG A 204 8.60 1.93 -18.01
C ARG A 204 8.88 2.87 -16.84
N PRO A 205 8.42 4.14 -16.88
CA PRO A 205 8.63 5.04 -15.77
C PRO A 205 7.79 4.61 -14.56
N VAL A 206 8.32 4.91 -13.38
CA VAL A 206 7.75 4.56 -12.08
C VAL A 206 7.40 5.83 -11.32
N GLU A 207 6.12 5.98 -10.99
CA GLU A 207 5.64 7.00 -10.06
C GLU A 207 5.30 6.35 -8.71
N ALA A 208 5.80 6.92 -7.62
CA ALA A 208 5.33 6.57 -6.27
C ALA A 208 4.45 7.67 -5.70
N VAL A 209 3.30 7.29 -5.15
CA VAL A 209 2.34 8.23 -4.56
C VAL A 209 2.14 7.91 -3.08
N ALA A 210 2.44 8.85 -2.19
CA ALA A 210 2.09 8.72 -0.79
C ALA A 210 0.74 9.38 -0.51
N VAL A 211 -0.19 8.62 0.10
CA VAL A 211 -1.53 9.08 0.48
C VAL A 211 -1.61 9.16 2.01
N VAL A 212 -1.81 10.36 2.54
CA VAL A 212 -1.75 10.65 3.98
C VAL A 212 -2.95 11.46 4.48
N LEU A 213 -3.19 11.44 5.80
CA LEU A 213 -4.32 12.14 6.44
C LEU A 213 -4.00 13.52 7.04
N GLY A 214 -2.73 13.87 7.30
CA GLY A 214 -2.39 15.09 8.04
C GLY A 214 -1.14 15.81 7.55
N ASP A 215 -1.00 17.09 7.92
CA ASP A 215 0.10 17.98 7.51
C ASP A 215 1.48 17.46 7.91
N GLY A 216 1.63 16.97 9.15
CA GLY A 216 2.88 16.40 9.62
C GLY A 216 3.32 15.18 8.81
N GLU A 217 2.38 14.35 8.39
CA GLU A 217 2.66 13.16 7.58
C GLU A 217 2.93 13.52 6.12
N PHE A 218 2.35 14.62 5.62
CA PHE A 218 2.61 15.14 4.28
C PHE A 218 4.09 15.48 4.11
N GLY A 219 4.64 16.34 4.98
CA GLY A 219 6.05 16.74 4.89
C GLY A 219 7.02 15.58 5.12
N ARG A 220 6.66 14.62 5.97
CA ARG A 220 7.45 13.39 6.17
C ARG A 220 7.48 12.53 4.91
N ALA A 221 6.32 12.30 4.28
CA ALA A 221 6.22 11.53 3.05
C ALA A 221 6.98 12.20 1.89
N GLU A 222 6.81 13.51 1.74
CA GLU A 222 7.48 14.31 0.71
C GLU A 222 9.00 14.20 0.82
N LYS A 223 9.54 14.36 2.03
CA LYS A 223 10.97 14.21 2.27
C LYS A 223 11.49 12.82 1.90
N VAL A 224 10.74 11.76 2.22
CA VAL A 224 11.14 10.38 1.87
C VAL A 224 11.14 10.17 0.35
N LEU A 225 10.09 10.61 -0.35
CA LEU A 225 9.97 10.44 -1.79
C LEU A 225 10.94 11.33 -2.59
N ALA A 226 11.22 12.54 -2.12
CA ALA A 226 12.22 13.43 -2.74
C ALA A 226 13.63 12.82 -2.72
N ASN A 227 13.94 12.02 -1.69
CA ASN A 227 15.19 11.28 -1.64
C ASN A 227 15.24 10.15 -2.68
N TRP A 228 14.09 9.68 -3.18
CA TRP A 228 14.01 8.58 -4.14
C TRP A 228 14.14 8.99 -5.61
N THR A 229 13.90 10.27 -5.94
CA THR A 229 14.08 10.80 -7.29
C THR A 229 15.45 11.43 -7.52
N SER A 230 16.16 11.77 -6.45
CA SER A 230 17.48 12.38 -6.55
C SER A 230 18.51 11.35 -7.03
N PRO A 231 19.16 11.53 -8.20
CA PRO A 231 20.33 10.72 -8.53
C PRO A 231 21.34 10.93 -7.41
N ALA A 232 21.86 9.84 -6.85
CA ALA A 232 22.82 9.93 -5.76
C ALA A 232 23.95 10.87 -6.17
N ARG A 233 24.04 12.03 -5.52
CA ARG A 233 25.18 12.93 -5.71
C ARG A 233 26.42 12.08 -5.38
N PRO A 234 27.40 11.95 -6.28
CA PRO A 234 28.71 11.47 -5.87
C PRO A 234 29.28 12.58 -4.98
N THR A 235 29.00 12.53 -3.69
CA THR A 235 29.67 13.39 -2.73
C THR A 235 31.13 12.97 -2.73
N GLY A 236 31.96 13.84 -3.30
CA GLY A 236 33.40 13.66 -3.39
C GLY A 236 34.03 13.34 -2.03
N ARG A 237 35.17 12.65 -2.13
CA ARG A 237 35.97 12.01 -1.07
C ARG A 237 35.41 10.68 -0.57
N SER A 238 35.55 9.71 -1.47
CA SER A 238 36.02 8.36 -1.14
C SER A 238 37.10 8.42 -0.05
N THR A 239 36.70 8.04 1.16
CA THR A 239 37.49 7.10 1.94
C THR A 239 36.70 5.80 1.88
N ALA A 240 37.34 4.74 1.38
CA ALA A 240 36.73 3.44 1.22
C ALA A 240 36.13 2.97 2.55
N SER A 241 34.80 2.95 2.69
CA SER A 241 34.16 2.22 3.79
C SER A 241 32.72 1.87 3.43
N ALA A 242 32.44 0.56 3.44
CA ALA A 242 31.16 -0.13 3.40
C ALA A 242 30.07 0.36 2.44
N THR A 243 29.79 -0.43 1.40
CA THR A 243 28.58 -0.26 0.57
C THR A 243 27.33 -0.21 1.47
N GLY A 244 26.27 0.52 1.11
CA GLY A 244 25.00 0.52 1.88
C GLY A 244 24.41 -0.89 2.15
N ARG A 245 24.76 -1.87 1.29
CA ARG A 245 24.50 -3.30 1.51
C ARG A 245 25.29 -3.91 2.67
N GLU A 246 26.55 -3.52 2.87
CA GLU A 246 27.40 -3.97 3.98
C GLU A 246 26.92 -3.38 5.31
N ILE A 247 26.57 -2.10 5.34
CA ILE A 247 25.99 -1.44 6.53
C ILE A 247 24.71 -2.19 6.98
N ARG A 248 23.87 -2.60 6.04
CA ARG A 248 22.64 -3.36 6.35
C ARG A 248 22.92 -4.79 6.80
N ARG A 249 23.85 -5.49 6.15
CA ARG A 249 24.28 -6.82 6.58
C ARG A 249 24.81 -6.77 8.01
N GLU A 250 25.53 -5.72 8.36
CA GLU A 250 26.04 -5.51 9.69
C GLU A 250 24.94 -5.20 10.70
N ILE A 251 23.96 -4.35 10.36
CA ILE A 251 22.76 -4.13 11.19
C ILE A 251 22.03 -5.46 11.44
N ASP A 252 21.77 -6.24 10.38
CA ASP A 252 21.06 -7.51 10.48
C ASP A 252 21.85 -8.53 11.34
N ARG A 253 23.18 -8.56 11.20
CA ARG A 253 24.08 -9.40 12.02
C ARG A 253 24.00 -9.01 13.49
N ILE A 254 24.12 -7.72 13.82
CA ILE A 254 24.09 -7.23 15.21
C ILE A 254 22.69 -7.46 15.82
N GLU A 255 21.61 -7.17 15.08
CA GLU A 255 20.25 -7.43 15.56
C GLU A 255 20.01 -8.92 15.82
N GLN A 256 20.49 -9.79 14.94
CA GLN A 256 20.36 -11.23 15.10
C GLN A 256 21.19 -11.74 16.29
N GLY A 257 22.41 -11.21 16.48
CA GLY A 257 23.25 -11.52 17.64
C GLY A 257 22.60 -11.11 18.96
N ILE A 258 22.00 -9.91 19.03
CA ILE A 258 21.25 -9.47 20.21
C ILE A 258 20.04 -10.38 20.47
N ARG A 259 19.25 -10.72 19.43
CA ARG A 259 18.06 -11.57 19.58
C ARG A 259 18.39 -12.99 20.04
N SER A 260 19.49 -13.54 19.54
CA SER A 260 19.94 -14.90 19.88
C SER A 260 20.80 -14.97 21.14
N ARG A 261 21.15 -13.82 21.73
CA ARG A 261 22.16 -13.70 22.80
C ARG A 261 23.50 -14.35 22.42
N ASP A 262 23.91 -14.13 21.18
CA ASP A 262 25.20 -14.59 20.68
C ASP A 262 26.33 -13.81 21.37
N GLU A 263 27.05 -14.48 22.27
CA GLU A 263 28.15 -13.90 23.04
C GLU A 263 29.32 -13.47 22.16
N SER A 264 29.50 -14.07 20.98
CA SER A 264 30.53 -13.66 20.02
C SER A 264 30.23 -12.27 19.48
N VAL A 265 29.00 -12.05 18.99
CA VAL A 265 28.59 -10.76 18.42
C VAL A 265 28.52 -9.66 19.50
N ILE A 266 28.10 -10.00 20.72
CA ILE A 266 28.09 -9.06 21.84
C ILE A 266 29.52 -8.71 22.29
N GLY A 267 30.41 -9.71 22.32
CA GLY A 267 31.83 -9.54 22.64
C GLY A 267 32.57 -8.68 21.62
N GLU A 268 32.28 -8.82 20.33
CA GLU A 268 32.84 -7.98 19.25
C GLU A 268 32.60 -6.48 19.47
N HIS A 269 31.49 -6.12 20.13
CA HIS A 269 31.16 -4.73 20.46
C HIS A 269 31.35 -4.39 21.95
N GLY A 270 32.03 -5.27 22.70
CA GLY A 270 32.39 -5.12 24.11
C GLY A 270 31.22 -5.20 25.11
N SER A 271 29.99 -4.91 24.69
CA SER A 271 28.78 -5.05 25.51
C SER A 271 27.51 -4.92 24.67
N LEU A 272 26.37 -5.31 25.25
CA LEU A 272 25.06 -5.03 24.67
C LEU A 272 24.85 -3.53 24.40
N ARG A 273 25.34 -2.66 25.29
CA ARG A 273 25.30 -1.20 25.09
C ARG A 273 26.14 -0.78 23.89
N GLY A 274 27.31 -1.40 23.70
CA GLY A 274 28.17 -1.20 22.53
C GLY A 274 27.48 -1.60 21.23
N CYS A 275 26.78 -2.75 21.20
CA CYS A 275 25.96 -3.14 20.05
C CYS A 275 24.87 -2.10 19.73
N LEU A 276 24.18 -1.57 20.75
CA LEU A 276 23.13 -0.56 20.57
C LEU A 276 23.68 0.77 20.05
N THR A 277 24.83 1.22 20.57
CA THR A 277 25.52 2.42 20.06
C THR A 277 25.93 2.22 18.60
N ARG A 278 26.51 1.07 18.27
CA ARG A 278 26.91 0.75 16.89
C ARG A 278 25.72 0.69 15.94
N LEU A 279 24.60 0.11 16.38
CA LEU A 279 23.35 0.13 15.62
C LEU A 279 22.85 1.55 15.38
N ALA A 280 22.94 2.44 16.38
CA ALA A 280 22.56 3.85 16.22
C ALA A 280 23.46 4.56 15.20
N GLU A 281 24.78 4.34 15.21
CA GLU A 281 25.72 4.88 14.23
C GLU A 281 25.47 4.37 12.81
N LEU A 282 25.28 3.05 12.64
CA LEU A 282 24.99 2.44 11.34
C LEU A 282 23.65 2.91 10.77
N ARG A 283 22.65 3.12 11.64
CA ARG A 283 21.36 3.70 11.25
C ARG A 283 21.44 5.20 10.95
N ALA A 284 22.34 5.93 11.61
CA ALA A 284 22.59 7.35 11.34
C ALA A 284 23.40 7.59 10.06
N THR A 285 24.12 6.58 9.55
CA THR A 285 24.87 6.63 8.28
C THR A 285 24.04 6.20 7.06
N LEU A 286 22.98 5.43 7.26
CA LEU A 286 21.98 5.06 6.25
C LEU A 286 21.32 6.23 5.45
N PRO A 287 21.16 7.47 5.97
CA PRO A 287 20.59 8.59 5.21
C PRO A 287 21.47 9.08 4.05
N ASN A 288 22.75 8.72 4.00
CA ASN A 288 23.70 9.18 2.96
C ASN A 288 24.06 8.09 1.93
N ALA A 289 23.45 6.90 2.00
CA ALA A 289 23.55 5.92 0.94
C ALA A 289 22.66 6.34 -0.24
N PRO A 290 23.07 6.13 -1.51
CA PRO A 290 22.19 6.27 -2.68
C PRO A 290 20.81 5.67 -2.39
N SER A 291 19.73 6.40 -2.70
CA SER A 291 18.39 5.87 -2.48
C SER A 291 18.23 4.56 -3.25
N GLU A 292 18.18 3.44 -2.52
CA GLU A 292 18.01 2.13 -3.14
C GLU A 292 16.61 1.94 -3.77
N ALA A 293 15.71 2.88 -3.58
CA ALA A 293 14.35 2.86 -4.09
C ALA A 293 14.18 3.96 -5.13
N MET A 294 14.94 3.90 -6.22
CA MET A 294 14.90 4.93 -7.27
C MET A 294 13.58 4.88 -8.06
N ILE A 295 12.94 6.04 -8.20
CA ILE A 295 11.70 6.25 -8.98
C ILE A 295 11.87 7.45 -9.91
N ASP A 296 11.03 7.58 -10.93
CA ASP A 296 11.12 8.64 -11.95
C ASP A 296 10.31 9.89 -11.59
N GLY A 297 9.29 9.72 -10.73
CA GLY A 297 8.48 10.81 -10.23
C GLY A 297 7.75 10.43 -8.95
N PHE A 298 7.27 11.44 -8.21
CA PHE A 298 6.46 11.19 -7.03
C PHE A 298 5.40 12.26 -6.81
N THR A 299 4.35 11.87 -6.10
CA THR A 299 3.29 12.77 -5.63
C THR A 299 3.00 12.47 -4.15
N VAL A 300 2.75 13.50 -3.34
CA VAL A 300 2.12 13.32 -2.03
C VAL A 300 0.70 13.85 -2.12
N TRP A 301 -0.27 13.01 -1.78
CA TRP A 301 -1.68 13.32 -1.88
C TRP A 301 -2.35 13.29 -0.51
N ARG A 302 -3.26 14.25 -0.31
CA ARG A 302 -4.05 14.38 0.91
C ARG A 302 -5.52 14.14 0.62
N SER A 303 -6.13 13.31 1.44
CA SER A 303 -7.59 13.13 1.40
C SER A 303 -8.29 14.32 2.00
N SER A 304 -9.03 15.08 1.19
CA SER A 304 -9.94 16.14 1.67
C SER A 304 -11.23 15.58 2.30
N ARG A 305 -11.60 14.34 1.96
CA ARG A 305 -12.83 13.68 2.45
C ARG A 305 -12.66 13.04 3.82
N LEU A 306 -11.42 12.77 4.20
CA LEU A 306 -11.06 12.15 5.46
C LEU A 306 -10.30 13.11 6.38
N SER A 307 -10.08 14.36 5.98
CA SER A 307 -9.34 15.37 6.76
C SER A 307 -10.17 16.11 7.82
N GLY A 308 -11.43 15.74 8.07
CA GLY A 308 -12.16 16.29 9.23
C GLY A 308 -11.58 15.78 10.55
N ASP A 309 -11.47 16.63 11.57
CA ASP A 309 -10.88 16.28 12.86
C ASP A 309 -11.45 14.96 13.42
N VAL A 310 -10.53 14.04 13.70
CA VAL A 310 -10.78 12.88 14.56
C VAL A 310 -10.24 13.24 15.93
N PHE A 311 -11.01 14.03 16.67
CA PHE A 311 -10.93 14.12 18.12
C PHE A 311 -12.35 14.20 18.68
#